data_AF-A0A2M9IDJ7-F1
#
_entry.id   AF-A0A2M9IDJ7-F1
#
_cell.length_a   1.000
_cell.length_b   1.000
_cell.length_c   1.000
_cell.angle_alpha   90.00
_cell.angle_beta   90.00
_cell.angle_gamma   90.00
#
_symmetry.space_group_name_H-M   'P 1'
#
loop_
_entity.id
_entity.type
_entity.pdbx_description
1 polymer ?
#
loop_
_entity_poly.entity_id
_entity_poly.type
_entity_poly.pdbx_seq_one_letter_code
_entity_poly.pdbx_strand_id
1 'polypeptide(L)'
;MSHTFEELVAKQRAADEAHARVEQLRQNYGPPAQAQWTGTQSETYETAWRAWRDLARDLQAALGEYASDEGKPRTETEADVERAARSTPETGEGGRDEGGGAEEP
;
A
#
# COMPACT_ATOMS: atom_id res chain seq x y z
N MET A 1 13.51 -14.16 12.36
CA MET A 1 12.77 -13.52 13.46
C MET A 1 11.35 -13.41 12.97
N SER A 2 10.34 -13.76 13.78
CA SER A 2 8.96 -13.63 13.34
C SER A 2 8.65 -12.15 13.07
N HIS A 3 8.17 -11.84 11.87
CA HIS A 3 7.71 -10.50 11.54
C HIS A 3 6.52 -10.13 12.43
N THR A 4 6.30 -8.84 12.64
CA THR A 4 5.10 -8.36 13.35
C THR A 4 4.08 -7.80 12.37
N PHE A 5 2.80 -7.80 12.73
CA PHE A 5 1.76 -7.18 11.91
C PHE A 5 2.07 -5.71 11.59
N GLU A 6 2.52 -4.93 12.59
CA GLU A 6 2.89 -3.53 12.41
C GLU A 6 4.05 -3.35 11.42
N GLU A 7 5.03 -4.25 11.45
CA GLU A 7 6.14 -4.26 10.50
C GLU A 7 5.64 -4.54 9.07
N LEU A 8 4.71 -5.48 8.89
CA LEU A 8 4.10 -5.75 7.59
C LEU A 8 3.34 -4.52 7.06
N VAL A 9 2.60 -3.83 7.92
CA VAL A 9 1.90 -2.58 7.58
C VAL A 9 2.89 -1.50 7.17
N ALA A 10 4.01 -1.35 7.88
CA ALA A 10 5.06 -0.40 7.52
C ALA A 10 5.71 -0.73 6.17
N LYS A 11 6.00 -2.02 5.91
CA LYS A 11 6.54 -2.49 4.62
C LYS A 11 5.56 -2.27 3.47
N GLN A 12 4.27 -2.53 3.68
CA GLN A 12 3.20 -2.25 2.70
C GLN A 12 3.14 -0.77 2.37
N ARG A 13 3.12 0.12 3.37
CA ARG A 13 3.13 1.57 3.14
C ARG A 13 4.36 2.03 2.36
N ALA A 14 5.54 1.50 2.68
CA ALA A 14 6.77 1.83 1.95
C ALA A 14 6.71 1.37 0.49
N ALA A 15 6.20 0.16 0.22
CA ALA A 15 5.99 -0.33 -1.12
C ALA A 15 4.95 0.52 -1.89
N ASP A 16 3.86 0.91 -1.25
CA ASP A 16 2.81 1.76 -1.84
C ASP A 16 3.33 3.16 -2.19
N GLU A 17 4.11 3.78 -1.30
CA GLU A 17 4.74 5.08 -1.54
C GLU A 17 5.73 5.00 -2.72
N ALA A 18 6.57 3.97 -2.76
CA ALA A 18 7.50 3.75 -3.86
C ALA A 18 6.76 3.51 -5.19
N HIS A 19 5.66 2.76 -5.15
CA HIS A 19 4.82 2.55 -6.34
C HIS A 19 4.18 3.85 -6.82
N ALA A 20 3.66 4.67 -5.89
CA ALA A 20 3.09 5.97 -6.21
C ALA A 20 4.12 6.90 -6.89
N ARG A 21 5.40 6.84 -6.48
CA ARG A 21 6.48 7.56 -7.16
C ARG A 21 6.71 7.07 -8.59
N VAL A 22 6.69 5.76 -8.83
CA VAL A 22 6.81 5.18 -10.18
C VAL A 22 5.65 5.64 -11.08
N GLU A 23 4.42 5.60 -10.55
CA GLU A 23 3.22 6.10 -11.23
C GLU A 23 3.34 7.59 -11.56
N GLN A 24 3.78 8.43 -10.62
CA GLN A 24 4.00 9.87 -10.84
C GLN A 24 5.05 10.14 -11.93
N LEU A 25 6.16 9.40 -11.94
CA LEU A 25 7.18 9.53 -12.99
C LEU A 25 6.61 9.17 -14.36
N ARG A 26 5.81 8.09 -14.44
CA ARG A 26 5.13 7.70 -15.68
C ARG A 26 4.15 8.76 -16.16
N GLN A 27 3.38 9.37 -15.25
CA GLN A 27 2.45 10.45 -15.58
C GLN A 27 3.18 11.70 -16.06
N ASN A 28 4.31 12.05 -15.42
CA ASN A 28 5.09 13.25 -15.74
C ASN A 28 5.88 13.12 -17.05
N TYR A 29 6.44 11.95 -17.36
CA TYR A 29 7.20 11.72 -18.60
C TYR A 29 6.32 11.38 -19.80
N GLY A 30 5.03 11.13 -19.57
CA GLY A 30 4.09 10.67 -20.59
C GLY A 30 4.20 9.17 -20.85
N PRO A 31 3.20 8.58 -21.56
CA PRO A 31 3.16 7.15 -21.81
C PRO A 31 4.43 6.71 -22.55
N PRO A 32 5.12 5.64 -22.10
CA PRO A 32 6.37 5.20 -22.73
C PRO A 32 6.18 4.79 -24.21
N ALA A 33 4.95 4.46 -24.62
CA ALA A 33 4.61 4.19 -26.02
C ALA A 33 4.46 5.44 -26.91
N GLN A 34 4.37 6.64 -26.32
CA GLN A 34 4.05 7.89 -27.01
C GLN A 34 5.16 8.95 -26.83
N ALA A 35 5.94 8.89 -25.76
CA ALA A 35 7.01 9.83 -25.46
C ALA A 35 8.40 9.19 -25.61
N GLN A 36 9.29 9.83 -26.37
CA GLN A 36 10.72 9.52 -26.34
C GLN A 36 11.33 10.05 -25.04
N TRP A 37 11.48 9.19 -24.05
CA TRP A 37 12.13 9.57 -22.80
C TRP A 37 13.62 9.84 -23.04
N THR A 38 14.13 10.89 -22.41
CA THR A 38 15.58 11.14 -22.36
C THR A 38 16.27 10.03 -21.55
N GLY A 39 17.57 9.81 -21.77
CA GLY A 39 18.34 8.80 -21.02
C GLY A 39 18.22 8.99 -19.50
N THR A 40 18.29 10.23 -19.02
CA THR A 40 18.14 10.56 -17.59
C THR A 40 16.73 10.25 -17.06
N GLN A 41 15.67 10.49 -17.85
CA GLN A 41 14.30 10.15 -17.45
C GLN A 41 14.10 8.64 -17.35
N SER A 42 14.61 7.88 -18.33
CA SER A 42 14.60 6.42 -18.30
C SER A 42 15.36 5.86 -17.10
N GLU A 43 16.56 6.39 -16.80
CA GLU A 43 17.35 5.96 -15.64
C GLU A 43 16.66 6.29 -14.30
N THR A 44 16.02 7.46 -14.21
CA THR A 44 15.25 7.87 -13.02
C THR A 44 14.07 6.94 -12.79
N TYR A 45 13.33 6.62 -13.86
CA TYR A 45 12.20 5.69 -13.80
C TYR A 45 12.64 4.28 -13.40
N GLU A 46 13.67 3.73 -14.05
CA GLU A 46 14.21 2.40 -13.77
C GLU A 46 14.69 2.29 -12.32
N THR A 47 15.33 3.33 -11.79
CA THR A 47 15.79 3.37 -10.38
C THR A 47 14.60 3.31 -9.43
N ALA A 48 13.57 4.13 -9.65
CA ALA A 48 12.36 4.12 -8.84
C ALA A 48 11.63 2.78 -8.93
N TRP A 49 11.55 2.19 -10.13
CA TRP A 49 10.90 0.90 -10.36
C TRP A 49 11.64 -0.25 -9.64
N ARG A 50 12.97 -0.26 -9.69
CA ARG A 50 13.79 -1.24 -8.94
C ARG A 50 13.58 -1.11 -7.44
N ALA A 51 13.63 0.11 -6.90
CA ALA A 51 13.40 0.36 -5.49
C ALA A 51 12.02 -0.15 -5.02
N TRP A 52 10.97 0.14 -5.79
CA TRP A 52 9.63 -0.39 -5.52
C TRP A 52 9.61 -1.92 -5.56
N ARG A 53 10.21 -2.54 -6.58
CA ARG A 53 10.24 -4.00 -6.70
C ARG A 53 10.94 -4.69 -5.54
N ASP A 54 12.02 -4.11 -5.04
CA ASP A 54 12.76 -4.70 -3.93
C ASP A 54 11.95 -4.61 -2.62
N LEU A 55 11.25 -3.49 -2.38
CA LEU A 55 10.31 -3.36 -1.27
C LEU A 55 9.14 -4.34 -1.37
N ALA A 56 8.55 -4.48 -2.57
CA ALA A 56 7.45 -5.41 -2.80
C ALA A 56 7.87 -6.88 -2.58
N ARG A 57 9.10 -7.24 -2.97
CA ARG A 57 9.66 -8.59 -2.72
C ARG A 57 9.86 -8.85 -1.23
N ASP A 58 10.43 -7.89 -0.51
CA ASP A 58 10.65 -8.00 0.93
C ASP A 58 9.33 -8.15 1.69
N LEU A 59 8.32 -7.35 1.35
CA LEU A 59 6.97 -7.48 1.89
C LEU A 59 6.35 -8.86 1.61
N GLN A 60 6.46 -9.35 0.38
CA GLN A 60 5.91 -10.66 0.01
C GLN A 60 6.61 -11.82 0.72
N ALA A 61 7.91 -11.72 1.01
CA ALA A 61 8.61 -12.69 1.85
C ALA A 61 8.07 -12.62 3.29
N ALA A 62 8.01 -11.42 3.87
CA ALA A 62 7.58 -11.20 5.25
C ALA A 62 6.13 -11.66 5.51
N LEU A 63 5.21 -11.41 4.57
CA LEU A 63 3.83 -11.90 4.63
C LEU A 63 3.74 -13.43 4.66
N GLY A 64 4.61 -14.11 3.90
CA GLY A 64 4.64 -15.57 3.84
C GLY A 64 5.14 -16.17 5.15
N GLU A 65 6.21 -15.60 5.70
CA GLU A 65 6.76 -16.00 6.99
C GLU A 65 5.75 -15.75 8.12
N TYR A 66 5.18 -14.54 8.20
CA TYR A 66 4.18 -14.20 9.21
C TYR A 66 2.92 -15.08 9.15
N ALA A 67 2.36 -15.30 7.96
CA ALA A 67 1.17 -16.13 7.80
C ALA A 67 1.43 -17.59 8.21
N SER A 68 2.63 -18.09 7.94
CA SER A 68 3.07 -19.43 8.34
C SER A 68 3.22 -19.53 9.86
N ASP A 69 3.85 -18.53 10.47
CA ASP A 69 4.05 -18.44 11.93
C ASP A 69 2.72 -18.32 12.70
N GLU A 70 1.78 -17.54 12.17
CA GLU A 70 0.45 -17.31 12.76
C GLU A 70 -0.57 -18.42 12.45
N GLY A 71 -0.23 -19.36 11.55
CA GLY A 71 -1.16 -20.39 11.07
C GLY A 71 -2.36 -19.84 10.29
N LYS A 72 -2.22 -18.66 9.68
CA LYS A 72 -3.29 -17.97 8.93
C LYS A 72 -3.11 -18.13 7.42
N PRO A 73 -4.19 -18.06 6.63
CA PRO A 73 -4.08 -17.96 5.18
C PRO A 73 -3.30 -16.69 4.80
N ARG A 74 -2.33 -16.84 3.89
CA ARG A 74 -1.55 -15.72 3.36
C ARG A 74 -2.44 -14.64 2.76
N THR A 75 -3.47 -15.02 2.01
CA THR A 75 -4.41 -14.09 1.37
C THR A 75 -5.21 -13.26 2.37
N GLU A 76 -5.55 -13.83 3.52
CA GLU A 76 -6.24 -13.11 4.59
C GLU A 76 -5.30 -12.10 5.26
N THR A 77 -4.08 -12.54 5.56
CA THR A 77 -3.01 -11.69 6.10
C THR A 77 -2.72 -10.51 5.16
N GLU A 78 -2.60 -10.76 3.85
CA GLU A 78 -2.39 -9.74 2.82
C GLU A 78 -3.50 -8.69 2.84
N ALA A 79 -4.77 -9.12 2.85
CA ALA A 79 -5.92 -8.23 2.86
C ALA A 79 -5.99 -7.36 4.14
N ASP A 80 -5.63 -7.93 5.29
CA ASP A 80 -5.62 -7.19 6.56
C ASP A 80 -4.49 -6.16 6.61
N VAL A 81 -3.31 -6.51 6.12
CA VAL A 81 -2.17 -5.60 6.00
C VAL A 81 -2.47 -4.47 5.02
N GLU A 82 -3.06 -4.77 3.85
CA GLU A 82 -3.46 -3.76 2.87
C GLU A 82 -4.48 -2.78 3.47
N ARG A 83 -5.49 -3.31 4.18
CA ARG A 83 -6.50 -2.49 4.85
C ARG A 83 -5.86 -1.56 5.88
N ALA A 84 -5.01 -2.10 6.76
CA ALA A 84 -4.34 -1.33 7.79
C ALA A 84 -3.34 -0.30 7.24
N ALA A 85 -2.68 -0.62 6.12
CA ALA A 85 -1.79 0.32 5.45
C ALA A 85 -2.56 1.54 4.90
N ARG A 86 -3.76 1.32 4.36
CA ARG A 86 -4.63 2.37 3.82
C ARG A 86 -5.34 3.20 4.90
N SER A 87 -5.61 2.60 6.07
CA SER A 87 -6.16 3.33 7.20
C SER A 87 -5.12 4.27 7.81
N THR A 88 -5.37 5.58 7.77
CA THR A 88 -4.69 6.54 8.64
C THR A 88 -5.20 6.35 10.07
N PRO A 89 -4.41 6.62 11.12
CA PRO A 89 -4.86 6.51 12.51
C PRO A 89 -5.92 7.56 12.93
N GLU A 90 -6.56 8.27 12.00
CA GLU A 90 -7.71 9.14 12.26
C GLU A 90 -8.98 8.58 11.57
N THR A 91 -9.56 7.51 12.11
CA THR A 91 -11.02 7.29 12.06
C THR A 91 -11.39 6.36 13.22
N GLY A 92 -11.32 6.90 14.43
CA GLY A 92 -11.99 6.37 15.60
C GLY A 92 -13.15 7.30 15.97
N GLU A 93 -14.38 6.79 15.85
CA GLU A 93 -15.58 7.16 16.61
C GLU A 93 -16.29 8.51 16.39
N GLY A 94 -17.59 8.43 16.04
CA GLY A 94 -18.50 9.58 15.97
C GLY A 94 -19.92 9.32 15.43
N GLY A 95 -20.58 8.23 15.85
CA GLY A 95 -22.05 8.16 15.95
C GLY A 95 -22.89 7.88 14.69
N ARG A 96 -23.25 6.61 14.48
CA ARG A 96 -24.57 6.23 13.95
C ARG A 96 -25.32 5.51 15.06
N ASP A 97 -26.36 6.14 15.59
CA ASP A 97 -27.51 5.54 16.29
C ASP A 97 -28.57 6.65 16.46
N GLU A 98 -29.57 6.74 15.57
CA GLU A 98 -30.94 6.23 15.72
C GLU A 98 -31.91 7.17 16.49
N GLY A 99 -32.96 7.62 15.79
CA GLY A 99 -34.35 7.50 16.27
C GLY A 99 -34.97 8.62 17.12
N GLY A 100 -35.98 9.31 16.56
CA GLY A 100 -37.08 9.97 17.30
C GLY A 100 -37.16 11.48 17.01
N GLY A 101 -38.28 12.07 16.59
CA GLY A 101 -39.67 11.64 16.49
C GLY A 101 -40.46 12.75 15.79
N ALA A 102 -41.70 12.44 15.45
CA ALA A 102 -42.60 13.22 14.62
C ALA A 102 -43.23 14.47 15.29
N GLU A 103 -43.97 15.22 14.46
CA GLU A 103 -45.08 16.18 14.73
C GLU A 103 -44.69 17.58 15.26
N GLU A 104 -44.86 18.66 14.46
CA GLU A 104 -46.02 19.60 14.32
C GLU A 104 -46.18 20.58 15.50
N PRO A 105 -46.88 21.75 15.42
CA PRO A 105 -47.88 22.23 14.43
C PRO A 105 -47.39 23.31 13.44
#